data_AF-A0A4S4BT74-F1
#
_entry.id   AF-A0A4S4BT74-F1
#
_cell.length_a   1.000
_cell.length_b   1.000
_cell.length_c   1.000
_cell.angle_alpha   90.00
_cell.angle_beta   90.00
_cell.angle_gamma   90.00
#
_symmetry.space_group_name_H-M   'P 1'
#
loop_
_entity.id
_entity.type
_entity.pdbx_description
1 polymer ?
#
loop_
_entity_poly.entity_id
_entity_poly.type
_entity_poly.pdbx_seq_one_letter_code
_entity_poly.pdbx_strand_id
1 'polypeptide(L)' 'MWVITVYSKQTNTMFEFDTEEEARAAFEKIKGCKVLTEVVYYNDPCFALAGDQDLYRVG' A
#
# COMPACT_ATOMS: atom_id res chain seq x y z
N MET A 1 3.46 -2.43 4.19
CA MET A 1 4.05 -1.82 2.98
C MET A 1 4.21 -0.35 3.24
N TRP A 2 5.35 0.21 2.87
CA TRP A 2 5.70 1.60 3.12
C TRP A 2 5.96 2.31 1.80
N VAL A 3 5.48 3.55 1.69
CA VAL A 3 5.65 4.34 0.47
C VAL A 3 6.26 5.68 0.82
N ILE A 4 7.29 6.07 0.07
CA ILE A 4 7.83 7.43 0.09
C ILE A 4 7.37 8.13 -1.17
N THR A 5 6.62 9.20 -1.00
CA THR A 5 6.26 10.11 -2.10
C THR A 5 7.17 11.32 -2.06
N VAL A 6 7.87 11.58 -3.15
CA VAL A 6 8.75 12.75 -3.32
C VAL A 6 8.10 13.71 -4.30
N TYR A 7 7.80 14.90 -3.82
CA TYR A 7 7.22 15.98 -4.60
C TYR A 7 8.34 16.80 -5.24
N SER A 8 8.35 16.83 -6.57
CA SER A 8 9.14 17.78 -7.34
C SER A 8 8.18 18.73 -8.07
N LYS A 9 8.69 19.89 -8.50
CA LYS A 9 7.87 20.95 -9.11
C LYS A 9 6.98 20.45 -10.26
N GLN A 10 7.41 19.43 -11.00
CA GLN A 10 6.72 18.96 -12.19
C GLN A 10 6.23 17.52 -12.07
N THR A 11 6.78 16.71 -11.16
CA THR A 11 6.47 15.29 -11.04
C THR A 11 6.52 14.81 -9.60
N ASN A 12 5.66 13.84 -9.29
CA ASN A 12 5.71 13.09 -8.04
C ASN A 12 6.30 11.70 -8.32
N THR A 13 7.33 11.34 -7.58
CA THR A 13 7.93 10.00 -7.66
C THR A 13 7.57 9.23 -6.40
N MET A 14 7.12 7.98 -6.56
CA MET A 14 6.78 7.09 -5.46
C MET A 14 7.77 5.93 -5.40
N PHE A 15 8.18 5.58 -4.19
CA PHE A 15 9.06 4.45 -3.90
C PHE A 15 8.38 3.54 -2.88
N GLU A 16 8.30 2.26 -3.20
CA GLU A 16 7.64 1.24 -2.38
C GLU A 16 8.68 0.39 -1.65
N PHE A 17 8.39 0.04 -0.40
CA PHE A 17 9.25 -0.74 0.49
C PHE A 17 8.39 -1.73 1.28
N ASP A 18 8.98 -2.88 1.60
CA ASP A 18 8.28 -3.93 2.35
C ASP A 18 8.28 -3.61 3.86
N THR A 19 9.41 -3.09 4.36
CA THR A 19 9.64 -2.83 5.80
C THR A 19 9.72 -1.34 6.13
N GLU A 20 9.45 -0.98 7.38
CA GLU A 20 9.57 0.41 7.85
C GLU A 20 11.03 0.86 7.83
N GLU A 21 11.93 -0.03 8.25
CA GLU A 21 13.35 0.24 8.42
C GLU A 21 14.01 0.63 7.08
N GLU A 22 13.71 -0.11 6.02
CA GLU A 22 14.19 0.20 4.66
C GLU A 22 13.67 1.54 4.18
N ALA A 23 12.37 1.80 4.37
CA ALA A 23 11.75 3.05 3.97
C ALA A 23 12.36 4.24 4.74
N ARG A 24 12.56 4.10 6.06
CA ARG A 24 13.17 5.16 6.89
C ARG A 24 14.61 5.42 6.49
N ALA A 25 15.41 4.38 6.24
CA ALA A 25 16.78 4.51 5.78
C ALA A 25 16.89 5.19 4.39
N ALA A 26 15.94 4.92 3.49
CA ALA A 26 15.85 5.61 2.21
C ALA A 26 15.36 7.06 2.37
N PHE A 27 14.37 7.29 3.25
CA PHE A 27 13.80 8.59 3.52
C PHE A 27 14.86 9.60 3.96
N GLU A 28 15.79 9.22 4.85
CA GLU A 28 16.88 10.10 5.30
C GLU A 28 17.82 10.53 4.15
N LYS A 29 18.06 9.64 3.19
CA LYS A 29 18.98 9.86 2.06
C LYS A 29 18.37 10.73 0.96
N ILE A 30 17.06 10.58 0.71
CA ILE A 30 16.33 11.34 -0.31
C ILE A 30 16.30 12.83 0.06
N LYS A 31 16.54 13.73 -0.88
CA LYS A 31 16.46 15.18 -0.66
C LYS A 31 15.17 15.76 -1.27
N GLY A 32 14.78 16.94 -0.80
CA GLY A 32 13.58 17.63 -1.28
C GLY A 32 12.34 17.40 -0.40
N CYS A 33 11.17 17.79 -0.93
CA CYS A 33 9.89 17.67 -0.26
C CYS A 33 9.38 16.24 -0.41
N LYS A 34 9.21 15.54 0.72
CA LYS A 34 8.89 14.10 0.73
C LYS A 34 8.00 13.77 1.92
N VAL A 35 7.18 12.75 1.75
CA VAL A 35 6.28 12.21 2.77
C VAL A 35 6.46 10.70 2.82
N LEU A 36 6.53 10.15 4.04
CA LEU A 36 6.53 8.72 4.31
C LEU A 36 5.13 8.32 4.78
N THR A 37 4.57 7.28 4.17
CA THR A 37 3.24 6.76 4.51
C THR A 37 3.28 5.25 4.65
N GLU A 38 2.56 4.72 5.63
CA GLU A 38 2.28 3.30 5.76
C GLU A 38 1.01 2.95 4.97
N VAL A 39 1.07 1.87 4.18
CA VAL A 39 -0.08 1.29 3.50
C VAL A 39 -0.53 0.06 4.29
N VAL A 40 -1.69 0.21 4.93
CA VAL A 40 -2.34 -0.86 5.71
C VAL A 40 -3.49 -1.43 4.87
N TYR A 41 -3.32 -2.66 4.39
CA TYR A 41 -4.39 -3.38 3.71
C TYR A 41 -5.32 -4.00 4.75
N TYR A 42 -6.51 -3.40 4.88
CA TYR A 42 -7.58 -3.98 5.65
C TYR A 42 -8.32 -5.01 4.78
N ASN A 43 -7.93 -6.28 4.88
CA ASN A 43 -8.74 -7.37 4.35
C ASN A 43 -9.80 -7.73 5.38
N ASP A 44 -11.02 -7.23 5.19
CA ASP A 44 -12.16 -7.72 5.95
C ASP A 44 -12.51 -9.15 5.50
N PRO A 45 -12.49 -10.16 6.38
CA PRO A 45 -12.86 -11.53 6.04
C PRO A 45 -14.28 -11.67 5.48
N CYS A 46 -15.19 -10.72 5.75
CA CYS A 46 -16.57 -10.82 5.29
C CYS A 46 -16.73 -10.70 3.76
N PHE A 47 -15.77 -10.09 3.06
CA PHE A 47 -15.77 -10.02 1.59
C PHE A 47 -15.09 -11.23 0.93
N ALA A 48 -14.39 -12.08 1.68
CA ALA A 48 -13.71 -13.26 1.15
C ALA A 48 -14.65 -14.47 0.96
N LEU A 49 -15.86 -14.45 1.52
CA LEU A 49 -16.80 -15.59 1.50
C LEU A 49 -18.13 -15.32 0.78
N ALA A 50 -18.31 -14.15 0.15
CA ALA A 50 -19.56 -13.77 -0.52
C ALA A 50 -19.63 -14.26 -1.99
N GLY A 51 -18.95 -15.35 -2.34
CA GLY A 51 -18.91 -15.85 -3.71
C GLY A 51 -18.55 -17.33 -3.77
N ASP A 52 -19.47 -18.19 -3.32
CA ASP A 52 -19.74 -19.54 -3.86
C ASP A 52 -20.46 -20.39 -2.80
N GLN A 53 -21.80 -20.30 -2.73
CA GLN A 53 -22.67 -21.39 -2.23
C GLN A 53 -24.18 -21.09 -2.36
N ASP A 54 -24.68 -20.66 -3.52
CA ASP A 54 -26.14 -20.65 -3.77
C ASP A 54 -26.57 -21.12 -5.17
N LEU A 55 -25.68 -21.81 -5.91
CA LEU A 55 -25.95 -22.27 -7.28
C LEU A 55 -25.92 -23.80 -7.43
N TYR A 56 -26.43 -24.58 -6.47
CA TYR A 56 -26.60 -26.04 -6.66
C TYR A 56 -27.78 -26.71 -5.91
N ARG A 57 -28.91 -26.03 -5.67
CA ARG A 57 -30.16 -26.75 -5.32
C ARG A 57 -31.39 -26.16 -5.99
N VAL A 58 -31.51 -26.42 -7.29
CA VAL A 58 -32.82 -26.66 -7.91
C VAL A 58 -32.92 -28.16 -8.14
N GLY A 59 -33.87 -28.80 -7.47
CA GLY A 59 -34.18 -30.22 -7.53
C GLY A 59 -35.38 -30.52 -6.66
#